data_AF-A0A9D5VSI1-F1
#
_entry.id   AF-A0A9D5VSI1-F1
#
_cell.length_a   1.000
_cell.length_b   1.000
_cell.length_c   1.000
_cell.angle_alpha   90.00
_cell.angle_beta   90.00
_cell.angle_gamma   90.00
#
_symmetry.space_group_name_H-M   'P 1'
#
loop_
_entity.id
_entity.type
_entity.pdbx_description
1 polymer ?
#
loop_
_entity_poly.entity_id
_entity_poly.type
_entity_poly.pdbx_seq_one_letter_code
_entity_poly.pdbx_strand_id
1 'polypeptide(L)'
;MAKWLIYFNSPFPSREGFSPYRSPGLLVHIPIIIFFLIIGCLLSKDTSWLMPIFIPLYFVFGLYLGRDLAILAHYNPIITLVIVVLFPIGQYFGQKLSFLFEAFKEFLGWYFIPFSIIFTCLILIGFIANIKFWTKEK
;
A
#
# COMPACT_ATOMS: atom_id res chain seq x y z
N MET A 1 5.90 -23.53 -13.14
CA MET A 1 5.03 -22.46 -12.59
C MET A 1 5.57 -21.14 -13.12
N ALA A 2 4.74 -20.23 -13.65
CA ALA A 2 5.24 -18.93 -14.11
C ALA A 2 5.96 -18.21 -12.96
N LYS A 3 7.18 -17.68 -13.17
CA LYS A 3 8.00 -17.03 -12.10
C LYS A 3 7.21 -15.99 -11.29
N TRP A 4 6.25 -15.33 -11.93
CA TRP A 4 5.31 -14.38 -11.33
C TRP A 4 4.43 -14.97 -10.22
N LEU A 5 3.98 -16.22 -10.36
CA LEU A 5 3.12 -16.87 -9.37
C LEU A 5 3.85 -17.13 -8.05
N ILE A 6 5.16 -17.37 -8.11
CA ILE A 6 5.99 -17.59 -6.91
C ILE A 6 5.99 -16.33 -6.02
N TYR A 7 5.92 -15.14 -6.61
CA TYR A 7 5.84 -13.89 -5.85
C TYR A 7 4.60 -13.85 -4.95
N PHE A 8 3.49 -14.46 -5.36
CA PHE A 8 2.23 -14.45 -4.62
C PHE A 8 2.10 -15.59 -3.58
N ASN A 9 3.04 -16.54 -3.56
CA ASN A 9 2.97 -17.69 -2.65
C ASN A 9 3.23 -17.33 -1.17
N SER A 10 3.79 -16.16 -0.88
CA SER A 10 4.11 -15.75 0.48
C SER A 10 3.71 -14.29 0.69
N PRO A 11 2.43 -14.00 0.97
CA PRO A 11 1.94 -12.64 1.17
C PRO A 11 2.49 -11.99 2.45
N PHE A 12 2.96 -12.80 3.40
CA PHE A 12 3.56 -12.35 4.63
C PHE A 12 5.09 -12.51 4.59
N PRO A 13 5.85 -11.62 5.24
CA PRO A 13 7.28 -11.78 5.38
C PRO A 13 7.60 -13.09 6.12
N SER A 14 8.60 -13.84 5.64
CA SER A 14 9.00 -15.11 6.27
C SER A 14 9.43 -14.88 7.73
N ARG A 15 8.99 -15.76 8.62
CA ARG A 15 9.40 -15.78 10.04
C ARG A 15 10.74 -16.48 10.25
N GLU A 16 11.29 -17.11 9.22
CA GLU A 16 12.52 -17.90 9.31
C GLU A 16 13.75 -17.00 9.17
N GLY A 17 14.15 -16.44 10.30
CA GLY A 17 15.36 -15.65 10.46
C GLY A 17 15.48 -15.18 11.91
N PHE A 18 16.09 -16.02 12.76
CA PHE A 18 16.70 -15.86 14.11
C PHE A 18 16.56 -14.58 14.96
N SER A 19 15.80 -14.65 16.06
CA SER A 19 15.94 -13.93 17.36
C SER A 19 14.75 -13.04 17.77
N PRO A 20 14.36 -13.01 19.07
CA PRO A 20 13.27 -12.18 19.65
C PRO A 20 13.41 -10.65 19.48
N TYR A 21 14.47 -10.17 18.84
CA TYR A 21 14.69 -8.77 18.43
C TYR A 21 14.41 -8.50 16.93
N ARG A 22 13.77 -9.42 16.21
CA ARG A 22 13.33 -9.27 14.81
C ARG A 22 11.80 -9.27 14.76
N SER A 23 11.10 -8.23 14.32
CA SER A 23 11.37 -7.40 13.16
C SER A 23 10.53 -6.13 13.18
N PRO A 24 10.90 -5.11 12.39
CA PRO A 24 9.94 -4.10 11.97
C PRO A 24 8.82 -4.65 11.08
N GLY A 25 8.78 -5.95 10.80
CA GLY A 25 7.93 -6.57 9.81
C GLY A 25 6.46 -6.18 9.96
N LEU A 26 5.84 -6.43 11.12
CA LEU A 26 4.46 -6.02 11.36
C LEU A 26 4.31 -4.50 11.55
N LEU A 27 5.32 -3.85 12.14
CA LEU A 27 5.35 -2.39 12.34
C LEU A 27 5.41 -1.61 11.02
N VAL A 28 5.83 -2.25 9.95
CA VAL A 28 5.87 -1.70 8.58
C VAL A 28 4.69 -2.23 7.77
N HIS A 29 4.45 -3.54 7.81
CA HIS A 29 3.46 -4.22 6.97
C HIS A 29 2.04 -3.75 7.27
N ILE A 30 1.64 -3.69 8.55
CA ILE A 30 0.27 -3.32 8.93
C ILE A 30 -0.03 -1.85 8.56
N PRO A 31 0.81 -0.87 8.92
CA PRO A 31 0.60 0.52 8.49
C PRO A 31 0.46 0.68 6.98
N ILE A 32 1.24 -0.05 6.19
CA ILE A 32 1.18 0.02 4.73
C ILE A 32 -0.11 -0.60 4.19
N ILE A 33 -0.58 -1.73 4.74
CA ILE A 33 -1.89 -2.30 4.39
C ILE A 33 -3.00 -1.27 4.65
N ILE A 34 -3.01 -0.68 5.85
CA ILE A 34 -4.02 0.31 6.24
C ILE A 34 -3.95 1.54 5.33
N PHE A 35 -2.75 2.03 5.03
CA PHE A 35 -2.54 3.18 4.17
C PHE A 35 -3.14 2.96 2.77
N PHE A 36 -2.84 1.82 2.12
CA PHE A 36 -3.41 1.52 0.82
C PHE A 36 -4.93 1.31 0.88
N LEU A 37 -5.45 0.66 1.91
CA LEU A 37 -6.90 0.53 2.12
C LEU A 37 -7.59 1.89 2.24
N ILE A 38 -7.01 2.82 3.00
CA ILE A 38 -7.52 4.20 3.11
C ILE A 38 -7.58 4.85 1.72
N ILE A 39 -6.52 4.73 0.91
CA ILE A 39 -6.52 5.26 -0.46
C ILE A 39 -7.66 4.62 -1.30
N GLY A 40 -7.80 3.29 -1.26
CA GLY A 40 -8.86 2.58 -1.98
C GLY A 40 -10.25 3.05 -1.57
N CYS A 41 -10.49 3.24 -0.27
CA CYS A 41 -11.75 3.77 0.26
C CYS A 41 -12.00 5.21 -0.17
N LEU A 42 -10.99 6.08 -0.09
CA LEU A 42 -11.11 7.49 -0.48
C LEU A 42 -11.45 7.61 -1.98
N LEU A 43 -10.73 6.89 -2.84
CA LEU A 43 -10.93 6.93 -4.28
C LEU A 43 -12.26 6.34 -4.75
N SER A 44 -12.90 5.48 -3.94
CA SER A 44 -14.16 4.83 -4.27
C SER A 44 -15.38 5.35 -3.48
N LYS A 45 -15.18 6.32 -2.57
CA LYS A 45 -16.19 6.79 -1.60
C LYS A 45 -17.54 7.15 -2.21
N ASP A 46 -17.54 7.83 -3.36
CA ASP A 46 -18.75 8.32 -4.03
C ASP A 46 -19.15 7.47 -5.24
N THR A 47 -18.37 6.43 -5.53
CA THR A 47 -18.57 5.50 -6.63
C THR A 47 -18.69 4.11 -6.05
N SER A 48 -19.85 3.82 -5.44
CA SER A 48 -20.14 2.55 -4.77
C SER A 48 -19.87 1.32 -5.64
N TRP A 49 -20.06 1.45 -6.96
CA TRP A 49 -19.78 0.41 -7.94
C TRP A 49 -18.27 0.13 -8.15
N LEU A 50 -17.37 1.08 -7.82
CA LEU A 50 -15.91 0.89 -7.85
C LEU A 50 -15.37 0.23 -6.57
N MET A 51 -16.06 0.38 -5.44
CA MET A 51 -15.65 -0.22 -4.16
C MET A 51 -15.31 -1.72 -4.24
N PRO A 52 -16.14 -2.60 -4.85
CA PRO A 52 -15.85 -4.03 -4.91
C PRO A 52 -14.60 -4.38 -5.72
N ILE A 53 -14.09 -3.46 -6.53
CA ILE A 53 -12.84 -3.63 -7.30
C ILE A 53 -11.67 -2.97 -6.55
N PHE A 54 -11.86 -1.73 -6.09
CA PHE A 54 -10.78 -0.93 -5.50
C PHE A 54 -10.36 -1.49 -4.15
N ILE A 55 -11.29 -1.86 -3.27
CA ILE A 55 -10.93 -2.34 -1.92
C ILE A 55 -10.06 -3.61 -2.00
N PRO A 56 -10.45 -4.69 -2.72
CA PRO A 56 -9.58 -5.86 -2.85
C PRO A 56 -8.25 -5.56 -3.53
N LEU A 57 -8.24 -4.70 -4.56
CA LEU A 57 -7.02 -4.36 -5.29
C LEU A 57 -6.02 -3.62 -4.40
N TYR A 58 -6.47 -2.61 -3.67
CA TYR A 58 -5.63 -1.85 -2.75
C TYR A 58 -5.22 -2.67 -1.53
N PHE A 59 -6.07 -3.61 -1.07
CA PHE A 59 -5.66 -4.60 -0.08
C PHE A 59 -4.48 -5.44 -0.59
N VAL A 60 -4.55 -5.96 -1.82
CA VAL A 60 -3.45 -6.71 -2.45
C VAL A 60 -2.20 -5.84 -2.59
N PHE A 61 -2.33 -4.60 -3.05
CA PHE A 61 -1.19 -3.67 -3.11
C PHE A 61 -0.53 -3.47 -1.76
N GLY A 62 -1.31 -3.13 -0.73
CA GLY A 62 -0.81 -2.94 0.63
C GLY A 62 -0.17 -4.21 1.20
N LEU A 63 -0.76 -5.38 0.94
CA LEU A 63 -0.26 -6.67 1.41
C LEU A 63 1.12 -6.98 0.82
N TYR A 64 1.28 -6.89 -0.49
CA TYR A 64 2.53 -7.27 -1.14
C TYR A 64 3.60 -6.18 -1.07
N LEU A 65 3.24 -4.91 -1.26
CA LEU A 65 4.19 -3.79 -1.09
C LEU A 65 4.62 -3.65 0.37
N GLY A 66 3.70 -3.85 1.32
CA GLY A 66 4.02 -3.83 2.74
C GLY A 66 4.96 -4.98 3.14
N ARG A 67 4.80 -6.16 2.55
CA ARG A 67 5.77 -7.28 2.72
C ARG A 67 7.14 -6.90 2.18
N ASP A 68 7.20 -6.40 0.95
CA ASP A 68 8.49 -6.07 0.32
C ASP A 68 9.21 -4.96 1.08
N LEU A 69 8.48 -3.96 1.52
CA LEU A 69 9.00 -2.88 2.35
C LEU A 69 9.43 -3.38 3.73
N ALA A 70 8.70 -4.33 4.31
CA ALA A 70 9.10 -5.00 5.54
C ALA A 70 10.41 -5.78 5.36
N ILE A 71 10.61 -6.47 4.23
CA ILE A 71 11.89 -7.14 3.91
C ILE A 71 13.01 -6.11 3.84
N LEU A 72 12.82 -5.01 3.10
CA LEU A 72 13.80 -3.93 3.00
C LEU A 72 14.11 -3.27 4.36
N ALA A 73 13.10 -3.12 5.21
CA ALA A 73 13.25 -2.53 6.54
C ALA A 73 14.15 -3.35 7.49
N HIS A 74 14.34 -4.64 7.22
CA HIS A 74 15.32 -5.45 7.95
C HIS A 74 16.76 -5.02 7.65
N TYR A 75 17.02 -4.59 6.42
CA TYR A 75 18.32 -4.13 5.97
C TYR A 75 18.52 -2.64 6.19
N ASN A 76 17.43 -1.88 6.34
CA ASN A 76 17.46 -0.45 6.58
C ASN A 76 16.43 -0.03 7.65
N PRO A 77 16.84 0.14 8.93
CA PRO A 77 15.93 0.49 10.02
C PRO A 77 15.31 1.89 9.88
N ILE A 78 15.86 2.77 9.03
CA ILE A 78 15.27 4.09 8.75
C ILE A 78 13.87 3.94 8.17
N ILE A 79 13.63 2.91 7.35
CA ILE A 79 12.31 2.61 6.78
C ILE A 79 11.29 2.39 7.89
N THR A 80 11.67 1.62 8.91
CA THR A 80 10.85 1.37 10.10
C THR A 80 10.52 2.66 10.83
N LEU A 81 11.54 3.46 11.12
CA LEU A 81 11.37 4.70 11.88
C LEU A 81 10.45 5.67 11.14
N VAL A 82 10.66 5.84 9.83
CA VAL A 82 9.81 6.66 8.97
C VAL A 82 8.36 6.19 9.04
N ILE A 83 8.09 4.88 8.93
CA ILE A 83 6.72 4.38 8.93
C ILE A 83 6.07 4.50 10.32
N VAL A 84 6.80 4.15 11.38
CA VAL A 84 6.31 4.22 12.76
C VAL A 84 6.06 5.66 13.20
N VAL A 85 6.81 6.64 12.67
CA VAL A 85 6.60 8.07 12.97
C VAL A 85 5.53 8.68 12.07
N LEU A 86 5.59 8.44 10.76
CA LEU A 86 4.64 9.05 9.82
C LEU A 86 3.22 8.50 9.97
N PHE A 87 3.05 7.24 10.36
CA PHE A 87 1.72 6.65 10.47
C PHE A 87 0.86 7.32 11.56
N PRO A 88 1.32 7.48 12.82
CA PRO A 88 0.60 8.24 13.85
C PRO A 88 0.45 9.72 13.51
N ILE A 89 1.47 10.34 12.91
CA ILE A 89 1.39 11.73 12.43
C ILE A 89 0.26 11.86 11.41
N GLY A 90 0.17 10.95 10.45
CA GLY A 90 -0.90 10.90 9.46
C GLY A 90 -2.28 10.76 10.10
N GLN A 91 -2.41 9.96 11.16
CA GLN A 91 -3.66 9.83 11.91
C GLN A 91 -4.01 11.13 12.67
N TYR A 92 -3.03 11.76 13.31
CA TYR A 92 -3.20 13.04 14.01
C TYR A 92 -3.68 14.14 13.07
N PHE A 93 -3.13 14.18 11.85
CA PHE A 93 -3.56 15.11 10.80
C PHE A 93 -4.73 14.59 9.96
N GLY A 94 -5.35 13.46 10.33
CA GLY A 94 -6.37 12.78 9.54
C GLY A 94 -7.56 13.68 9.19
N GLN A 95 -8.02 14.51 10.13
CA GLN A 95 -9.10 15.47 9.89
C GLN A 95 -8.72 16.56 8.87
N LYS A 96 -7.46 17.03 8.88
CA LYS A 96 -6.97 17.99 7.88
C LYS A 96 -6.77 17.33 6.53
N LEU A 97 -6.31 16.09 6.52
CA LEU A 97 -6.12 15.31 5.30
C LEU A 97 -7.46 15.00 4.62
N SER A 98 -8.50 14.65 5.39
CA SER A 98 -9.84 14.45 4.84
C SER A 98 -10.41 15.73 4.27
N PHE A 99 -10.19 16.88 4.93
CA PHE A 99 -10.58 18.18 4.38
C PHE A 99 -9.89 18.48 3.04
N LEU A 100 -8.57 18.30 2.96
CA LEU A 100 -7.81 18.50 1.72
C LEU A 100 -8.28 17.55 0.61
N PHE A 101 -8.59 16.30 0.95
CA PHE A 101 -9.08 15.32 0.00
C PHE A 101 -10.46 15.71 -0.56
N GLU A 102 -11.40 16.11 0.29
CA GLU A 102 -12.72 16.56 -0.17
C GLU A 102 -12.60 17.84 -1.01
N ALA A 103 -11.74 18.79 -0.63
CA ALA A 103 -11.50 20.00 -1.43
C ALA A 103 -10.88 19.68 -2.81
N PHE A 104 -9.93 18.74 -2.87
CA PHE A 104 -9.34 18.28 -4.13
C PHE A 104 -10.37 17.57 -5.02
N LYS A 105 -11.22 16.74 -4.41
CA LYS A 105 -12.31 16.05 -5.11
C LYS A 105 -13.35 17.04 -5.64
N GLU A 106 -13.74 18.04 -4.85
CA GLU A 106 -14.65 19.11 -5.27
C GLU A 106 -14.06 19.92 -6.42
N PHE A 107 -12.76 20.25 -6.35
CA PHE A 107 -12.04 20.91 -7.44
C PHE A 107 -12.07 20.11 -8.75
N LEU A 108 -11.91 18.78 -8.69
CA LEU A 108 -12.00 17.92 -9.87
C LEU A 108 -13.43 17.68 -10.35
N GLY A 109 -14.43 17.76 -9.47
CA GLY A 109 -15.83 17.50 -9.78
C GLY A 109 -16.02 16.16 -10.49
N TRP A 110 -16.65 16.18 -11.68
CA TRP A 110 -16.89 14.99 -12.49
C TRP A 110 -15.61 14.31 -12.99
N TYR A 111 -14.48 15.02 -13.08
CA TYR A 111 -13.20 14.45 -13.47
C TYR A 111 -12.55 13.60 -12.37
N PHE A 112 -13.12 13.59 -11.16
CA PHE A 112 -12.62 12.76 -10.08
C PHE A 112 -12.67 11.25 -10.40
N ILE A 113 -13.72 10.79 -11.09
CA ILE A 113 -13.88 9.38 -11.48
C ILE A 113 -12.80 8.93 -12.48
N PRO A 114 -12.61 9.60 -13.64
CA PRO A 114 -11.53 9.21 -14.54
C PRO A 114 -10.15 9.39 -13.88
N PHE A 115 -9.98 10.40 -13.02
CA PHE A 115 -8.76 10.55 -12.23
C PHE A 115 -8.50 9.34 -11.33
N SER A 116 -9.49 8.86 -10.58
CA SER A 116 -9.31 7.73 -9.64
C SER A 116 -8.96 6.43 -10.37
N ILE A 117 -9.51 6.22 -11.57
CA ILE A 117 -9.17 5.10 -12.46
C ILE A 117 -7.74 5.24 -12.97
N ILE A 118 -7.37 6.39 -13.53
CA ILE A 118 -6.01 6.64 -14.04
C ILE A 118 -4.98 6.47 -12.92
N PHE A 119 -5.24 7.05 -11.75
CA PHE A 119 -4.37 6.93 -10.58
C PHE A 119 -4.19 5.47 -10.16
N THR A 120 -5.27 4.69 -10.14
CA THR A 120 -5.23 3.25 -9.84
C THR A 120 -4.44 2.47 -10.91
N CYS A 121 -4.59 2.81 -12.18
CA CYS A 121 -3.79 2.23 -13.27
C CYS A 121 -2.28 2.53 -13.11
N LEU A 122 -1.92 3.76 -12.69
CA LEU A 122 -0.53 4.11 -12.42
C LEU A 122 0.06 3.30 -11.26
N ILE A 123 -0.71 3.12 -10.17
CA ILE A 123 -0.30 2.26 -9.05
C ILE A 123 -0.14 0.81 -9.53
N LEU A 124 -1.06 0.30 -10.34
CA LEU A 124 -0.97 -1.04 -10.90
C LEU A 124 0.29 -1.22 -11.76
N ILE A 125 0.63 -0.24 -12.59
CA ILE A 125 1.87 -0.25 -13.39
C ILE A 125 3.09 -0.29 -12.46
N GLY A 126 3.13 0.55 -11.43
CA GLY A 126 4.18 0.55 -10.42
C GLY A 126 4.28 -0.79 -9.69
N PHE A 127 3.14 -1.39 -9.33
CA PHE A 127 3.07 -2.69 -8.68
C PHE A 127 3.61 -3.81 -9.59
N ILE A 128 3.24 -3.82 -10.87
CA ILE A 128 3.78 -4.77 -11.86
C ILE A 128 5.30 -4.59 -12.02
N ALA A 129 5.78 -3.35 -12.04
CA ALA A 129 7.22 -3.07 -12.08
C ALA A 129 7.94 -3.56 -10.81
N ASN A 130 7.32 -3.41 -9.64
CA ASN A 130 7.85 -3.95 -8.39
C ASN A 130 7.91 -5.49 -8.41
N ILE A 131 6.85 -6.17 -8.87
CA ILE A 131 6.89 -7.62 -9.03
C ILE A 131 8.03 -8.01 -10.00
N LYS A 132 8.24 -7.24 -11.08
CA LYS A 132 9.33 -7.47 -12.04
C LYS A 132 10.70 -7.37 -11.38
N PHE A 133 10.88 -6.40 -10.50
CA PHE A 133 12.11 -6.23 -9.73
C PHE A 133 12.38 -7.47 -8.86
N TRP A 134 11.43 -7.85 -8.00
CA TRP A 134 11.58 -8.97 -7.07
C TRP A 134 11.62 -10.36 -7.72
N THR A 135 11.11 -10.52 -8.94
CA THR A 135 11.16 -11.79 -9.68
C THR A 135 12.37 -11.91 -10.60
N LYS A 136 13.08 -10.82 -10.91
CA LYS A 136 14.37 -10.87 -11.60
C LYS A 136 15.49 -11.37 -10.69
N GLU A 137 15.41 -11.08 -9.40
CA GLU A 137 16.40 -11.48 -8.40
C GLU A 137 16.27 -12.96 -7.97
N LYS A 138 15.28 -13.71 -8.51
CA LYS A 138 15.00 -15.13 -8.24
C LYS A 138 15.05 -16.00 -9.49
#